data_AF-A0A2P5DP23-F1
#
_entry.id   AF-A0A2P5DP23-F1
#
_cell.length_a   1.000
_cell.length_b   1.000
_cell.length_c   1.000
_cell.angle_alpha   90.00
_cell.angle_beta   90.00
_cell.angle_gamma   90.00
#
_symmetry.space_group_name_H-M   'P 1'
#
loop_
_entity.id
_entity.type
_entity.pdbx_description
1 polymer ?
#
loop_
_entity_poly.entity_id
_entity_poly.type
_entity_poly.pdbx_seq_one_letter_code
_entity_poly.pdbx_strand_id
1 'polypeptide(L)'
;LNWKFTKAAEAYTYEVWSIYMDLLDNEDVGIRRYLNDVKNKKWVRSHFHSKRYSMMTNNNAESMNAMDKKRRGFHIKKIIEMLIDRMQQWFFERRQIVVQIQIVLAKTIEEHVRDLFN
;
A
#
# COMPACT_ATOMS: atom_id res chain seq x y z
N LEU A 1 -13.63 -26.64 -5.80
CA LEU A 1 -13.72 -25.27 -6.35
C LEU A 1 -13.42 -24.12 -5.38
N ASN A 2 -14.09 -23.97 -4.21
CA ASN A 2 -14.10 -22.69 -3.48
C ASN A 2 -12.76 -22.28 -2.79
N TRP A 3 -12.12 -23.14 -2.00
CA TRP A 3 -10.97 -22.71 -1.17
C TRP A 3 -9.66 -22.53 -1.95
N LYS A 4 -9.42 -23.33 -3.01
CA LYS A 4 -8.21 -23.25 -3.85
C LYS A 4 -8.15 -21.92 -4.59
N PHE A 5 -9.28 -21.48 -5.15
CA PHE A 5 -9.40 -20.17 -5.79
C PHE A 5 -9.12 -19.04 -4.79
N THR A 6 -9.72 -19.08 -3.60
CA THR A 6 -9.47 -18.07 -2.57
C THR A 6 -8.00 -18.02 -2.17
N LYS A 7 -7.34 -19.17 -2.01
CA LYS A 7 -5.91 -19.23 -1.70
C LYS A 7 -5.04 -18.72 -2.85
N ALA A 8 -5.38 -19.00 -4.09
CA ALA A 8 -4.72 -18.41 -5.26
C ALA A 8 -4.90 -16.88 -5.28
N ALA A 9 -6.13 -16.38 -5.07
CA ALA A 9 -6.44 -14.96 -5.07
C ALA A 9 -5.71 -14.20 -3.93
N GLU A 10 -5.59 -14.80 -2.75
CA GLU A 10 -4.96 -14.22 -1.56
C GLU A 10 -3.44 -14.34 -1.53
N ALA A 11 -2.84 -15.13 -2.42
CA ALA A 11 -1.40 -15.36 -2.44
C ALA A 11 -0.61 -14.04 -2.55
N TYR A 12 0.33 -13.84 -1.63
CA TYR A 12 1.19 -12.65 -1.59
C TYR A 12 2.39 -12.75 -2.53
N THR A 13 2.79 -13.96 -2.91
CA THR A 13 3.92 -14.20 -3.82
C THR A 13 3.48 -15.01 -5.04
N TYR A 14 4.30 -14.97 -6.10
CA TYR A 14 4.03 -15.70 -7.33
C TYR A 14 4.13 -17.22 -7.12
N GLU A 15 5.08 -17.66 -6.31
CA GLU A 15 5.34 -19.08 -6.02
C GLU A 15 4.13 -19.72 -5.33
N VAL A 16 3.59 -19.04 -4.31
CA VAL A 16 2.40 -19.49 -3.59
C VAL A 16 1.18 -19.51 -4.53
N TRP A 17 1.03 -18.49 -5.38
CA TRP A 17 -0.04 -18.45 -6.38
C TRP A 17 0.05 -19.62 -7.37
N SER A 18 1.24 -19.93 -7.88
CA SER A 18 1.47 -21.00 -8.86
C SER A 18 1.04 -22.35 -8.31
N ILE A 19 1.37 -22.66 -7.04
CA ILE A 19 0.97 -23.91 -6.39
C ILE A 19 -0.55 -24.08 -6.43
N TYR A 20 -1.31 -23.03 -6.09
CA TYR A 20 -2.77 -23.11 -6.09
C TYR A 20 -3.37 -23.13 -7.50
N MET A 21 -2.72 -22.50 -8.49
CA MET A 21 -3.12 -22.60 -9.89
C MET A 21 -2.96 -24.01 -10.43
N ASP A 22 -1.87 -24.70 -10.08
CA ASP A 22 -1.66 -26.09 -10.50
C ASP A 22 -2.71 -27.01 -9.85
N LEU A 23 -3.11 -26.74 -8.61
CA LEU A 23 -4.22 -27.44 -7.96
C LEU A 23 -5.60 -27.16 -8.59
N LEU A 24 -5.78 -26.00 -9.21
CA LEU A 24 -7.01 -25.64 -9.93
C LEU A 24 -7.04 -26.29 -11.31
N ASP A 25 -5.91 -26.36 -12.01
CA ASP A 25 -5.80 -27.05 -13.30
C ASP A 25 -6.18 -28.52 -13.23
N ASN A 26 -5.84 -29.16 -12.10
CA ASN A 26 -6.22 -30.55 -11.83
C ASN A 26 -7.73 -30.72 -11.55
N GLU A 27 -8.46 -29.65 -11.21
CA GLU A 27 -9.93 -29.71 -11.05
C GLU A 27 -10.66 -29.47 -12.37
N ASP A 28 -10.19 -28.52 -13.19
CA ASP A 28 -10.81 -28.18 -14.46
C ASP A 28 -9.78 -27.62 -15.45
N VAL A 29 -9.63 -28.29 -16.58
CA VAL A 29 -8.70 -27.93 -17.67
C VAL A 29 -9.02 -26.53 -18.25
N GLY A 30 -10.27 -26.08 -18.17
CA GLY A 30 -10.71 -24.77 -18.68
C GLY A 30 -10.45 -23.60 -17.74
N ILE A 31 -10.18 -23.87 -16.45
CA ILE A 31 -10.16 -22.82 -15.42
C ILE A 31 -9.02 -21.83 -15.62
N ARG A 32 -7.84 -22.30 -16.04
CA ARG A 32 -6.68 -21.43 -16.28
C ARG A 32 -6.94 -20.46 -17.41
N ARG A 33 -7.57 -20.92 -18.50
CA ARG A 33 -7.95 -20.06 -19.62
C ARG A 33 -8.93 -18.98 -19.15
N TYR A 34 -9.99 -19.39 -18.46
CA TYR A 34 -10.99 -18.46 -17.92
C TYR A 34 -10.36 -17.40 -16.99
N LEU A 35 -9.53 -17.82 -16.04
CA LEU A 35 -8.90 -16.93 -15.08
C LEU A 35 -7.90 -15.97 -15.72
N ASN A 36 -7.19 -16.43 -16.75
CA ASN A 36 -6.31 -15.59 -17.56
C ASN A 36 -7.11 -14.55 -18.37
N ASP A 37 -8.29 -14.90 -18.90
CA ASP A 37 -9.17 -13.97 -19.63
C ASP A 37 -9.69 -12.85 -18.71
N VAL A 38 -9.99 -13.17 -17.45
CA VAL A 38 -10.35 -12.18 -16.40
C VAL A 38 -9.18 -11.26 -16.06
N LYS A 39 -7.95 -11.66 -16.39
CA LYS A 39 -6.66 -11.02 -16.10
C LYS A 39 -6.28 -11.10 -14.62
N ASN A 40 -5.20 -11.82 -14.33
CA ASN A 40 -4.70 -12.10 -12.97
C ASN A 40 -4.56 -10.84 -12.08
N LYS A 41 -4.18 -9.70 -12.66
CA LYS A 41 -4.10 -8.41 -11.94
C LYS A 41 -5.42 -7.94 -11.29
N LYS A 42 -6.58 -8.44 -11.75
CA LYS A 42 -7.89 -8.05 -11.22
C LYS A 42 -8.29 -8.83 -9.98
N TRP A 43 -7.80 -10.06 -9.84
CA TRP A 43 -8.31 -11.00 -8.84
C TRP A 43 -7.21 -11.65 -7.98
N VAL A 44 -5.94 -11.59 -8.40
CA VAL A 44 -4.79 -12.10 -7.64
C VAL A 44 -4.02 -10.96 -6.98
N ARG A 45 -3.69 -11.12 -5.69
CA ARG A 45 -2.87 -10.15 -4.96
C ARG A 45 -1.42 -10.08 -5.44
N SER A 46 -0.75 -11.21 -5.65
CA SER A 46 0.65 -11.27 -6.12
C SER A 46 0.88 -10.67 -7.51
N HIS A 47 -0.14 -10.60 -8.38
CA HIS A 47 -0.04 -9.98 -9.71
C HIS A 47 -0.41 -8.49 -9.73
N PHE A 48 -0.79 -7.92 -8.58
CA PHE A 48 -1.12 -6.51 -8.46
C PHE A 48 0.13 -5.68 -8.19
N HIS A 49 0.64 -5.00 -9.21
CA HIS A 49 1.92 -4.26 -9.16
C HIS A 49 1.80 -2.86 -8.53
N SER A 50 0.58 -2.33 -8.36
CA SER A 50 0.41 -1.03 -7.74
C SER A 50 0.50 -1.14 -6.22
N LYS A 51 1.01 -0.09 -5.55
CA LYS A 51 0.98 0.00 -4.09
C LYS A 51 -0.48 0.02 -3.63
N ARG A 52 -1.00 -1.14 -3.21
CA ARG A 52 -2.35 -1.27 -2.64
C ARG A 52 -2.53 -0.47 -1.35
N TYR A 53 -1.42 -0.11 -0.72
CA TYR A 53 -1.37 0.81 0.41
C TYR A 53 -1.18 2.24 -0.10
N SER A 54 -2.30 2.88 -0.47
CA SER A 54 -2.39 4.33 -0.52
C SER A 54 -2.23 4.90 0.89
N MET A 55 -1.90 6.19 1.00
CA MET A 55 -1.77 6.92 2.27
C MET A 55 -3.01 6.77 3.18
N MET A 56 -4.20 6.54 2.58
CA MET A 56 -5.46 6.29 3.29
C MET A 56 -5.66 4.86 3.82
N THR A 57 -4.90 3.89 3.33
CA THR A 57 -5.04 2.45 3.66
C THR A 57 -3.85 1.88 4.41
N ASN A 58 -2.76 2.65 4.55
CA ASN A 58 -1.71 2.28 5.46
C ASN A 58 -2.24 2.48 6.89
N ASN A 59 -2.24 1.43 7.71
CA ASN A 59 -2.58 1.53 9.11
C ASN A 59 -1.47 2.29 9.84
N ASN A 60 -1.48 3.62 9.66
CA ASN A 60 -0.47 4.51 10.21
C ASN A 60 -0.42 4.39 11.73
N ALA A 61 -1.58 4.19 12.37
CA ALA A 61 -1.67 3.97 13.81
C ALA A 61 -0.94 2.69 14.25
N GLU A 62 -1.15 1.54 13.59
CA GLU A 62 -0.41 0.30 13.91
C GLU A 62 1.08 0.41 13.63
N SER A 63 1.47 0.99 12.50
CA SER A 63 2.89 1.19 12.17
C SER A 63 3.59 2.08 13.20
N MET A 64 2.95 3.19 13.59
CA MET A 64 3.43 4.08 14.64
C MET A 64 3.49 3.35 16.00
N ASN A 65 2.45 2.60 16.36
CA ASN A 65 2.41 1.82 17.60
C ASN A 65 3.49 0.73 17.66
N ALA A 66 3.78 0.07 16.54
CA ALA A 66 4.82 -0.94 16.44
C ALA A 66 6.21 -0.32 16.61
N MET A 67 6.48 0.82 15.96
CA MET A 67 7.74 1.55 16.10
C MET A 67 7.94 2.14 17.50
N ASP A 68 6.86 2.58 18.13
CA ASP A 68 6.90 3.21 19.45
C ASP A 68 6.70 2.23 20.61
N LYS A 69 6.62 0.92 20.32
CA LYS A 69 6.49 -0.13 21.33
C LYS A 69 7.56 -0.04 22.43
N LYS A 70 8.81 0.29 22.06
CA LYS A 70 9.94 0.47 22.99
C LYS A 70 9.95 1.82 23.70
N ARG A 71 9.13 2.77 23.23
CA ARG A 71 9.12 4.18 23.68
C ARG A 71 7.99 4.48 24.68
N ARG A 72 7.13 3.51 24.96
CA ARG A 72 6.02 3.61 25.94
C ARG A 72 6.47 3.79 27.39
N GLY A 73 7.74 3.56 27.71
CA GLY A 73 8.32 3.82 29.03
C GLY A 73 8.87 5.23 29.22
N PHE A 74 8.88 6.07 28.17
CA PHE A 74 9.35 7.45 28.28
C PHE A 74 8.27 8.38 28.85
N HIS A 75 8.70 9.48 29.47
CA HIS A 75 7.78 10.54 29.86
C HIS A 75 7.00 11.08 28.66
N ILE A 76 5.73 11.45 28.87
CA ILE A 76 4.81 11.97 27.83
C ILE A 76 5.47 13.05 26.97
N LYS A 77 6.23 13.97 27.60
CA LYS A 77 6.96 15.04 26.91
C LYS A 77 7.89 14.49 25.82
N LYS A 78 8.68 13.46 26.13
CA LYS A 78 9.61 12.82 25.18
C LYS A 78 8.87 12.19 24.02
N ILE A 79 7.73 11.54 24.27
CA ILE A 79 6.90 10.93 23.22
C ILE A 79 6.39 12.02 22.25
N ILE A 80 5.91 13.15 22.79
CA ILE A 80 5.42 14.28 21.98
C ILE A 80 6.54 14.88 21.12
N GLU A 81 7.70 15.19 21.72
CA GLU A 81 8.88 15.70 20.99
C GLU A 81 9.23 14.77 19.81
N MET A 82 9.29 13.46 20.06
CA MET A 82 9.65 12.46 19.04
C MET A 82 8.59 12.28 17.95
N LEU A 83 7.31 12.57 18.24
CA LEU A 83 6.25 12.59 17.23
C LEU A 83 6.36 13.84 16.35
N ILE A 84 6.60 15.00 16.97
CA ILE A 84 6.79 16.27 16.25
C ILE A 84 7.99 16.17 15.31
N ASP A 85 9.16 15.76 15.81
CA ASP A 85 10.38 15.64 15.01
C ASP A 85 10.18 14.72 13.80
N ARG A 86 9.47 13.59 13.98
CA ARG A 86 9.17 12.66 12.89
C ARG A 86 8.21 13.24 11.86
N MET A 87 7.15 13.91 12.31
CA MET A 87 6.24 14.57 11.36
C MET A 87 6.97 15.65 10.57
N GLN A 88 7.79 16.46 11.23
CA GLN A 88 8.60 17.49 10.58
C GLN A 88 9.53 16.89 9.53
N GLN A 89 10.27 15.82 9.88
CA GLN A 89 11.15 15.12 8.95
C GLN A 89 10.37 14.57 7.74
N TRP A 90 9.23 13.91 7.98
CA TRP A 90 8.44 13.32 6.90
C TRP A 90 7.87 14.38 5.95
N PHE A 91 7.37 15.50 6.48
CA PHE A 91 6.90 16.62 5.66
C PHE A 91 8.06 17.28 4.91
N PHE A 92 9.23 17.40 5.53
CA PHE A 92 10.41 17.94 4.88
C PHE A 92 10.83 17.07 3.68
N GLU A 93 11.00 15.76 3.88
CA GLU A 93 11.35 14.81 2.81
C GLU A 93 10.34 14.84 1.66
N ARG A 94 9.05 14.89 1.97
CA ARG A 94 8.00 15.00 0.94
C ARG A 94 8.06 16.29 0.16
N ARG A 95 8.30 17.43 0.82
CA ARG A 95 8.51 18.70 0.13
C ARG A 95 9.73 18.63 -0.79
N GLN A 96 10.83 18.03 -0.35
CA GLN A 96 12.02 17.85 -1.19
C GLN A 96 11.73 17.00 -2.43
N ILE A 97 11.00 15.89 -2.26
CA ILE A 97 10.58 15.04 -3.39
C ILE A 97 9.69 15.81 -4.37
N VAL A 98 8.70 16.56 -3.87
CA VAL A 98 7.80 17.38 -4.73
C VAL A 98 8.58 18.47 -5.46
N VAL A 99 9.52 19.15 -4.80
CA VAL A 99 10.35 20.19 -5.42
C VAL A 99 11.24 19.63 -6.53
N GLN A 100 11.74 18.40 -6.37
CA GLN A 100 12.55 17.73 -7.39
C GLN A 100 11.71 17.22 -8.57
N ILE A 101 10.41 17.00 -8.35
CA ILE A 101 9.49 16.50 -9.36
C ILE A 101 8.83 17.69 -10.07
N GLN A 102 9.22 17.95 -11.33
CA GLN A 102 8.50 18.88 -12.23
C GLN A 102 7.16 18.29 -12.70
N ILE A 103 6.25 17.96 -11.77
CA ILE A 103 4.87 17.69 -12.13
C ILE A 103 4.13 19.03 -12.02
N VAL A 104 3.62 19.51 -13.14
CA VAL A 104 2.56 20.53 -13.16
C VAL A 104 1.42 19.94 -12.34
N LEU A 105 1.21 20.42 -11.11
CA LEU A 105 -0.01 20.11 -10.38
C LEU A 105 -1.15 20.58 -11.29
N ALA A 106 -2.23 19.80 -11.38
CA ALA A 106 -3.40 20.23 -12.14
C ALA A 106 -3.74 21.66 -11.69
N LYS A 107 -3.72 22.61 -12.62
CA LYS A 107 -3.70 24.07 -12.37
C LYS A 107 -4.70 24.51 -11.28
N THR A 108 -5.85 23.85 -11.25
CA THR A 108 -6.94 24.01 -10.28
C THR A 108 -6.53 23.77 -8.82
N ILE A 109 -5.64 22.82 -8.55
CA ILE A 109 -5.13 22.50 -7.20
C ILE A 109 -4.06 23.52 -6.79
N GLU A 110 -3.21 23.97 -7.72
CA GLU A 110 -2.23 25.01 -7.42
C GLU A 110 -2.90 26.34 -7.04
N GLU A 111 -3.94 26.73 -7.77
CA GLU A 111 -4.74 27.93 -7.50
C GLU A 111 -5.43 27.83 -6.13
N HIS A 112 -6.08 26.70 -5.84
CA HIS A 112 -6.77 26.50 -4.56
C HIS A 112 -5.82 26.49 -3.36
N VAL A 113 -4.62 25.92 -3.51
CA VAL A 113 -3.61 25.93 -2.44
C VAL A 113 -3.05 27.35 -2.24
N ARG A 114 -2.84 28.14 -3.31
CA ARG A 114 -2.38 29.53 -3.17
C ARG A 114 -3.39 30.42 -2.44
N ASP A 115 -4.68 30.24 -2.71
CA ASP A 115 -5.75 31.03 -2.08
C ASP A 115 -5.94 30.68 -0.59
N LEU A 116 -5.55 29.48 -0.15
CA LEU A 116 -5.64 29.06 1.26
C LEU A 116 -4.48 29.59 2.13
N PHE A 117 -3.39 30.02 1.53
CA PHE A 117 -2.17 30.45 2.24
C PHE A 117 -1.80 31.92 2.01
N ASN A 118 -2.67 32.69 1.37
CA ASN A 118 -2.65 34.16 1.31
C ASN A 118 -3.80 34.73 2.14
#